data_AF-A0A931SJ07-F1
#
_entry.id   AF-A0A931SJ07-F1
#
_cell.length_a   1.000
_cell.length_b   1.000
_cell.length_c   1.000
_cell.angle_alpha   90.00
_cell.angle_beta   90.00
_cell.angle_gamma   90.00
#
_symmetry.space_group_name_H-M   'P 1'
#
loop_
_entity.id
_entity.type
_entity.pdbx_description
1 polymer ?
#
loop_
_entity_poly.entity_id
_entity_poly.type
_entity_poly.pdbx_seq_one_letter_code
_entity_poly.pdbx_strand_id
1 'polypeptide(L)'
;MKWSFIVAALAAIVAASSPPLSAQWPLYPIPGVPKGPDGKPNLTAPAPRTADGKPDLSGIWMRSDDPEPNGPPPGRPPLVRGGNAGAGFKGGLPFQPWAAELQKKRAAESGLNDPDGLCLPQGPLQYHIDPQPLKIVQTPRQILIIYESNYGFRTIYLDGRPLPPQGEPQPYWHGYSVGRWEGDTLVVESNNFHGVDPNNSGGVLETVRLGVGWLDHRGSPYTEAMKLTERFRRVNYGQLDIEFTVDDPKAYTRPFTVRIQQRVVADGSELIEFICHENQMFLKLTGREK
;
A
#
# COMPACT_ATOMS: atom_id res chain seq x y z
N MET A 1 -2.39 57.85 1.24
CA MET A 1 -1.54 57.17 2.24
C MET A 1 -2.29 56.31 3.27
N LYS A 2 -3.64 56.38 3.41
CA LYS A 2 -4.38 55.56 4.41
C LYS A 2 -4.95 54.23 3.88
N TRP A 3 -5.06 54.05 2.57
CA TRP A 3 -5.70 52.85 2.00
C TRP A 3 -4.75 51.65 1.87
N SER A 4 -3.47 51.91 1.57
CA SER A 4 -2.44 50.86 1.44
C SER A 4 -2.11 50.16 2.77
N PHE A 5 -2.29 50.83 3.92
CA PHE A 5 -2.11 50.23 5.24
C PHE A 5 -3.23 49.26 5.62
N ILE A 6 -4.47 49.51 5.15
CA ILE A 6 -5.62 48.65 5.44
C ILE A 6 -5.51 47.33 4.66
N VAL A 7 -5.04 47.37 3.40
CA VAL A 7 -4.83 46.17 2.59
C VAL A 7 -3.67 45.32 3.13
N ALA A 8 -2.57 45.94 3.59
CA ALA A 8 -1.47 45.22 4.20
C ALA A 8 -1.85 44.58 5.56
N ALA A 9 -2.68 45.26 6.36
CA ALA A 9 -3.17 44.72 7.63
C ALA A 9 -4.15 43.55 7.43
N LEU A 10 -5.03 43.60 6.42
CA LEU A 10 -5.93 42.50 6.09
C LEU A 10 -5.19 41.28 5.51
N ALA A 11 -4.17 41.48 4.68
CA ALA A 11 -3.34 40.39 4.16
C ALA A 11 -2.54 39.67 5.26
N ALA A 12 -2.04 40.41 6.26
CA ALA A 12 -1.34 39.84 7.41
C ALA A 12 -2.27 39.04 8.34
N ILE A 13 -3.54 39.47 8.49
CA ILE A 13 -4.54 38.76 9.30
C ILE A 13 -5.03 37.46 8.62
N VAL A 14 -5.14 37.44 7.29
CA VAL A 14 -5.50 36.23 6.53
C VAL A 14 -4.35 35.20 6.54
N ALA A 15 -3.09 35.66 6.50
CA ALA A 15 -1.94 34.77 6.64
C ALA A 15 -1.79 34.16 8.05
N ALA A 16 -2.24 34.88 9.09
CA ALA A 16 -2.19 34.42 10.48
C ALA A 16 -3.37 33.53 10.91
N SER A 17 -4.42 33.43 10.09
CA SER A 17 -5.65 32.66 10.38
C SER A 17 -5.77 31.37 9.56
N SER A 18 -4.72 31.00 8.81
CA SER A 18 -4.58 29.65 8.29
C SER A 18 -3.95 28.79 9.36
N PRO A 19 -4.68 27.96 10.12
CA PRO A 19 -4.02 26.97 10.97
C PRO A 19 -3.08 26.15 10.08
N PRO A 20 -1.82 25.92 10.48
CA PRO A 20 -0.96 24.98 9.78
C PRO A 20 -1.69 23.64 9.63
N LEU A 21 -1.41 22.95 8.53
CA LEU A 21 -1.99 21.68 8.07
C LEU A 21 -2.09 20.53 9.12
N SER A 22 -1.60 20.72 10.33
CA SER A 22 -1.44 19.71 11.38
C SER A 22 -2.66 19.48 12.28
N ALA A 23 -3.73 20.26 12.15
CA ALA A 23 -4.82 20.28 13.13
C ALA A 23 -5.93 19.25 12.88
N GLN A 24 -5.59 17.98 12.60
CA GLN A 24 -6.61 16.91 12.65
C GLN A 24 -6.55 16.12 13.97
N TRP A 25 -5.40 16.10 14.67
CA TRP A 25 -5.24 15.38 15.94
C TRP A 25 -4.24 16.06 16.88
N PRO A 26 -4.34 15.86 18.21
CA PRO A 26 -3.21 16.09 19.10
C PRO A 26 -2.05 15.18 18.68
N LEU A 27 -0.95 15.79 18.25
CA LEU A 27 0.28 15.05 17.92
C LEU A 27 0.91 14.57 19.22
N TYR A 28 0.81 13.27 19.48
CA TYR A 28 1.45 12.66 20.64
C TYR A 28 2.87 12.21 20.27
N PRO A 29 3.90 12.53 21.07
CA PRO A 29 5.24 12.01 20.86
C PRO A 29 5.22 10.48 20.89
N ILE A 30 5.64 9.84 19.79
CA ILE A 30 5.77 8.37 19.73
C ILE A 30 7.01 7.98 20.55
N PRO A 31 6.87 7.14 21.60
CA PRO A 31 8.01 6.68 22.39
C PRO A 31 9.04 5.94 21.52
N GLY A 32 10.33 6.15 21.79
CA GLY A 32 11.41 5.39 21.13
C GLY A 32 11.77 5.86 19.71
N VAL A 33 11.17 6.93 19.18
CA VAL A 33 11.63 7.55 17.93
C VAL A 33 13.05 8.09 18.13
N PRO A 34 14.04 7.63 17.35
CA PRO A 34 15.38 8.21 17.36
C PRO A 34 15.31 9.69 17.00
N LYS A 35 15.99 10.55 17.75
CA LYS A 35 16.02 12.00 17.50
C LYS A 35 17.40 12.46 17.07
N GLY A 36 17.45 13.43 16.18
CA GLY A 36 18.67 14.16 15.82
C GLY A 36 19.01 15.23 16.86
N PRO A 37 20.15 15.94 16.68
CA PRO A 37 20.55 17.05 17.55
C PRO A 37 19.54 18.20 17.61
N ASP A 38 18.70 18.35 16.58
CA ASP A 38 17.63 19.35 16.49
C ASP A 38 16.30 18.90 17.14
N GLY A 39 16.28 17.71 17.76
CA GLY A 39 15.12 17.13 18.41
C GLY A 39 14.08 16.51 17.45
N LYS A 40 14.30 16.57 16.13
CA LYS A 40 13.40 15.98 15.13
C LYS A 40 13.68 14.48 14.94
N PRO A 41 12.73 13.70 14.41
CA PRO A 41 12.95 12.29 14.08
C PRO A 41 14.18 12.10 13.16
N ASN A 42 15.11 11.25 13.59
CA ASN A 42 16.25 10.83 12.80
C ASN A 42 15.87 9.58 11.98
N LEU A 43 15.37 9.81 10.76
CA LEU A 43 14.89 8.75 9.88
C LEU A 43 16.01 7.85 9.33
N THR A 44 17.27 8.27 9.37
CA THR A 44 18.42 7.47 8.92
C THR A 44 19.07 6.65 10.02
N ALA A 45 18.56 6.73 11.26
CA ALA A 45 19.02 5.90 12.36
C ALA A 45 18.86 4.39 12.04
N PRO A 46 19.63 3.50 12.69
CA PRO A 46 19.49 2.06 12.49
C PRO A 46 18.05 1.56 12.68
N ALA A 47 17.68 0.52 11.93
CA ALA A 47 16.37 -0.10 12.08
C ALA A 47 16.18 -0.62 13.52
N PRO A 48 15.04 -0.34 14.17
CA PRO A 48 14.73 -0.86 15.50
C PRO A 48 14.63 -2.39 15.46
N ARG A 49 14.89 -3.01 16.61
CA ARG A 49 14.89 -4.47 16.76
C ARG A 49 13.90 -4.89 17.84
N THR A 50 13.21 -5.99 17.61
CA THR A 50 12.40 -6.67 18.61
C THR A 50 13.29 -7.38 19.64
N ALA A 51 12.69 -7.86 20.73
CA ALA A 51 13.40 -8.54 21.82
C ALA A 51 14.15 -9.82 21.37
N ASP A 52 13.68 -10.47 20.31
CA ASP A 52 14.32 -11.63 19.66
C ASP A 52 15.34 -11.23 18.56
N GLY A 53 15.68 -9.94 18.46
CA GLY A 53 16.73 -9.42 17.58
C GLY A 53 16.32 -9.27 16.11
N LYS A 54 15.07 -9.57 15.75
CA LYS A 54 14.55 -9.33 14.39
C LYS A 54 14.31 -7.84 14.16
N PRO A 55 14.36 -7.35 12.91
CA PRO A 55 13.86 -6.02 12.60
C PRO A 55 12.43 -5.87 13.09
N ASP A 56 12.17 -4.80 13.84
CA ASP A 56 10.81 -4.42 14.19
C ASP A 56 10.22 -3.67 12.99
N LEU A 57 9.15 -4.18 12.40
CA LEU A 57 8.43 -3.56 11.28
C LEU A 57 7.30 -2.65 11.76
N SER A 58 7.05 -2.58 13.07
CA SER A 58 5.94 -1.81 13.63
C SER A 58 6.08 -0.32 13.32
N GLY A 59 4.95 0.31 13.04
CA GLY A 59 4.86 1.72 12.68
C GLY A 59 3.74 1.98 11.68
N ILE A 60 3.51 3.27 11.44
CA ILE A 60 2.65 3.73 10.35
C ILE A 60 3.55 4.00 9.14
N TRP A 61 3.16 3.50 7.98
CA TRP A 61 3.94 3.54 6.76
C TRP A 61 3.11 4.12 5.62
N MET A 62 3.75 4.90 4.76
CA MET A 62 3.16 5.46 3.54
C MET A 62 4.07 5.19 2.36
N ARG A 63 3.50 5.03 1.16
CA ARG A 63 4.30 4.96 -0.08
C ARG A 63 5.20 6.20 -0.20
N SER A 64 6.44 5.99 -0.63
CA SER A 64 7.33 7.08 -1.04
C SER A 64 7.04 7.48 -2.48
N ASP A 65 6.83 8.77 -2.75
CA ASP A 65 6.37 9.24 -4.06
C ASP A 65 7.42 9.17 -5.17
N ASP A 66 8.69 9.47 -4.86
CA ASP A 66 9.82 9.30 -5.80
C ASP A 66 11.11 8.95 -5.03
N PRO A 67 11.24 7.70 -4.58
CA PRO A 67 12.36 7.31 -3.73
C PRO A 67 13.66 7.10 -4.52
N GLU A 68 13.60 7.06 -5.85
CA GLU A 68 14.74 6.84 -6.74
C GLU A 68 14.64 7.76 -7.98
N PRO A 69 14.91 9.07 -7.81
CA PRO A 69 14.78 10.05 -8.88
C PRO A 69 15.76 9.82 -10.03
N ASN A 70 16.88 9.13 -9.76
CA ASN A 70 17.92 8.79 -10.74
C ASN A 70 17.76 7.39 -11.34
N GLY A 71 16.62 6.72 -11.12
CA GLY A 71 16.35 5.36 -11.58
C GLY A 71 16.82 4.27 -10.60
N PRO A 72 16.44 3.01 -10.87
CA PRO A 72 16.68 1.92 -9.94
C PRO A 72 18.17 1.55 -9.87
N PRO A 73 18.70 1.26 -8.67
CA PRO A 73 20.03 0.69 -8.52
C PRO A 73 20.18 -0.61 -9.34
N PRO A 74 21.36 -0.88 -9.92
CA PRO A 74 21.61 -2.11 -10.68
C PRO A 74 21.25 -3.36 -9.87
N GLY A 75 20.58 -4.32 -10.52
CA GLY A 75 20.23 -5.61 -9.92
C GLY A 75 19.00 -5.60 -9.00
N ARG A 76 18.29 -4.47 -8.85
CA ARG A 76 17.02 -4.43 -8.11
C ARG A 76 15.81 -4.53 -9.05
N PRO A 77 14.69 -5.13 -8.59
CA PRO A 77 13.44 -5.08 -9.33
C PRO A 77 12.96 -3.64 -9.60
N PRO A 78 12.22 -3.41 -10.69
CA PRO A 78 11.66 -2.10 -11.01
C PRO A 78 10.71 -1.61 -9.91
N LEU A 79 10.72 -0.30 -9.65
CA LEU A 79 9.75 0.34 -8.78
C LEU A 79 8.37 0.39 -9.42
N VAL A 80 7.34 0.16 -8.62
CA VAL A 80 5.98 0.56 -8.97
C VAL A 80 5.92 2.09 -8.99
N ARG A 81 5.40 2.69 -10.08
CA ARG A 81 5.29 4.14 -10.24
C ARG A 81 3.87 4.54 -10.66
N GLY A 82 3.32 5.57 -10.02
CA GLY A 82 1.99 6.11 -10.35
C GLY A 82 0.88 5.06 -10.38
N GLY A 83 0.89 4.15 -9.39
CA GLY A 83 -0.07 3.07 -9.27
C GLY A 83 0.06 1.96 -10.32
N ASN A 84 1.15 1.91 -11.10
CA ASN A 84 1.35 0.96 -12.20
C ASN A 84 2.53 0.02 -11.93
N ALA A 85 2.26 -1.26 -11.69
CA ALA A 85 3.29 -2.28 -11.48
C ALA A 85 4.10 -2.57 -12.76
N GLY A 86 3.50 -2.34 -13.93
CA GLY A 86 4.15 -2.48 -15.23
C GLY A 86 5.07 -1.34 -15.64
N ALA A 87 5.11 -0.22 -14.91
CA ALA A 87 5.77 1.02 -15.35
C ALA A 87 7.28 0.86 -15.61
N GLY A 88 7.96 0.01 -14.84
CA GLY A 88 9.39 -0.23 -14.99
C GLY A 88 9.77 -1.32 -16.00
N PHE A 89 8.81 -1.89 -16.73
CA PHE A 89 9.05 -2.92 -17.73
C PHE A 89 8.91 -2.34 -19.15
N LYS A 90 9.94 -2.53 -19.99
CA LYS A 90 9.99 -1.99 -21.37
C LYS A 90 8.75 -2.31 -22.22
N GLY A 91 8.10 -3.46 -22.00
CA GLY A 91 6.90 -3.90 -22.71
C GLY A 91 5.66 -4.03 -21.80
N GLY A 92 5.69 -3.47 -20.60
CA GLY A 92 4.69 -3.74 -19.57
C GLY A 92 4.85 -5.12 -18.91
N LEU A 93 3.83 -5.52 -18.13
CA LEU A 93 3.82 -6.81 -17.46
C LEU A 93 3.68 -7.97 -18.47
N PRO A 94 4.22 -9.17 -18.16
CA PRO A 94 4.26 -10.29 -19.09
C PRO A 94 2.91 -11.03 -19.17
N PHE A 95 1.84 -10.34 -19.55
CA PHE A 95 0.48 -10.87 -19.58
C PHE A 95 0.30 -12.06 -20.53
N GLN A 96 -0.61 -12.96 -20.18
CA GLN A 96 -1.31 -13.81 -21.14
C GLN A 96 -2.28 -12.95 -22.00
N PRO A 97 -2.65 -13.38 -23.23
CA PRO A 97 -3.48 -12.57 -24.12
C PRO A 97 -4.78 -12.07 -23.50
N TRP A 98 -5.53 -12.94 -22.81
CA TRP A 98 -6.80 -12.56 -22.18
C TRP A 98 -6.62 -11.50 -21.08
N ALA A 99 -5.51 -11.59 -20.33
CA ALA A 99 -5.21 -10.67 -19.22
C ALA A 99 -4.86 -9.28 -19.75
N ALA A 100 -4.14 -9.21 -20.87
CA ALA A 100 -3.87 -7.95 -21.58
C ALA A 100 -5.16 -7.29 -22.09
N GLU A 101 -6.07 -8.08 -22.67
CA GLU A 101 -7.38 -7.57 -23.13
C GLU A 101 -8.26 -7.10 -21.96
N LEU A 102 -8.26 -7.83 -20.83
CA LEU A 102 -8.99 -7.40 -19.63
C LEU A 102 -8.42 -6.10 -19.05
N GLN A 103 -7.09 -5.97 -18.96
CA GLN A 103 -6.46 -4.73 -18.51
C GLN A 103 -6.83 -3.55 -19.42
N LYS A 104 -6.77 -3.76 -20.74
CA LYS A 104 -7.16 -2.74 -21.73
C LYS A 104 -8.62 -2.35 -21.60
N LYS A 105 -9.52 -3.31 -21.39
CA LYS A 105 -10.95 -3.05 -21.12
C LYS A 105 -11.12 -2.20 -19.86
N ARG A 106 -10.51 -2.61 -18.75
CA ARG A 106 -10.55 -1.87 -17.46
C ARG A 106 -10.04 -0.43 -17.62
N ALA A 107 -8.99 -0.22 -18.39
CA ALA A 107 -8.47 1.12 -18.69
C ALA A 107 -9.43 1.94 -19.56
N ALA A 108 -10.05 1.34 -20.58
CA ALA A 108 -11.05 2.00 -21.43
C ALA A 108 -12.33 2.39 -20.67
N GLU A 109 -12.68 1.63 -19.63
CA GLU A 109 -13.79 1.90 -18.72
C GLU A 109 -13.38 2.81 -17.55
N SER A 110 -12.20 3.45 -17.61
CA SER A 110 -11.70 4.35 -16.56
C SER A 110 -11.65 3.73 -15.16
N GLY A 111 -11.40 2.42 -15.08
CA GLY A 111 -11.35 1.72 -13.80
C GLY A 111 -12.71 1.60 -13.10
N LEU A 112 -13.83 1.61 -13.84
CA LEU A 112 -15.19 1.54 -13.29
C LEU A 112 -15.39 0.46 -12.20
N ASN A 113 -14.68 -0.67 -12.34
CA ASN A 113 -14.78 -1.82 -11.46
C ASN A 113 -13.54 -2.02 -10.57
N ASP A 114 -12.72 -0.98 -10.35
CA ASP A 114 -11.61 -1.00 -9.39
C ASP A 114 -12.17 -1.15 -7.96
N PRO A 115 -11.65 -2.08 -7.13
CA PRO A 115 -12.13 -2.27 -5.77
C PRO A 115 -12.07 -1.00 -4.92
N ASP A 116 -11.11 -0.10 -5.17
CA ASP A 116 -10.96 1.14 -4.41
C ASP A 116 -12.18 2.06 -4.59
N GLY A 117 -12.57 2.31 -5.84
CA GLY A 117 -13.74 3.14 -6.16
C GLY A 117 -15.08 2.51 -5.77
N LEU A 118 -15.10 1.20 -5.52
CA LEU A 118 -16.27 0.44 -5.10
C LEU A 118 -16.35 0.26 -3.58
N CYS A 119 -15.40 0.82 -2.84
CA CYS A 119 -15.30 0.64 -1.39
C CYS A 119 -15.18 -0.84 -0.98
N LEU A 120 -14.51 -1.66 -1.81
CA LEU A 120 -14.26 -3.07 -1.58
C LEU A 120 -12.83 -3.31 -1.10
N PRO A 121 -12.54 -4.44 -0.43
CA PRO A 121 -11.19 -4.79 -0.06
C PRO A 121 -10.27 -4.90 -1.30
N GLN A 122 -9.06 -4.38 -1.19
CA GLN A 122 -8.07 -4.37 -2.26
C GLN A 122 -7.08 -5.54 -2.11
N GLY A 123 -6.29 -5.82 -3.16
CA GLY A 123 -5.19 -6.78 -3.06
C GLY A 123 -3.99 -6.19 -2.29
N PRO A 124 -3.10 -7.03 -1.70
CA PRO A 124 -1.93 -6.53 -0.96
C PRO A 124 -1.07 -5.53 -1.75
N LEU A 125 -0.75 -5.83 -3.02
CA LEU A 125 0.07 -4.93 -3.83
C LEU A 125 -0.61 -3.56 -3.99
N GLN A 126 -1.93 -3.52 -4.20
CA GLN A 126 -2.70 -2.29 -4.33
C GLN A 126 -2.68 -1.46 -3.04
N TYR A 127 -2.92 -2.09 -1.88
CA TYR A 127 -2.80 -1.40 -0.59
C TYR A 127 -1.41 -0.81 -0.33
N HIS A 128 -0.34 -1.47 -0.80
CA HIS A 128 1.02 -0.96 -0.63
C HIS A 128 1.39 0.16 -1.60
N ILE A 129 0.63 0.36 -2.70
CA ILE A 129 0.84 1.45 -3.66
C ILE A 129 -0.09 2.66 -3.44
N ASP A 130 -1.15 2.48 -2.65
CA ASP A 130 -2.07 3.55 -2.28
C ASP A 130 -1.35 4.70 -1.55
N PRO A 131 -1.82 5.96 -1.70
CA PRO A 131 -1.25 7.09 -0.98
C PRO A 131 -1.63 7.10 0.50
N GLN A 132 -2.69 6.38 0.90
CA GLN A 132 -3.13 6.27 2.28
C GLN A 132 -2.11 5.46 3.11
N PRO A 133 -1.90 5.83 4.39
CA PRO A 133 -1.05 5.06 5.28
C PRO A 133 -1.61 3.67 5.60
N LEU A 134 -0.72 2.80 6.04
CA LEU A 134 -1.04 1.54 6.72
C LEU A 134 -0.30 1.47 8.05
N LYS A 135 -0.85 0.72 9.00
CA LYS A 135 -0.21 0.47 10.31
C LYS A 135 0.21 -0.99 10.40
N ILE A 136 1.48 -1.22 10.68
CA ILE A 136 2.01 -2.54 10.98
C ILE A 136 2.10 -2.70 12.50
N VAL A 137 1.54 -3.79 13.01
CA VAL A 137 1.69 -4.25 14.39
C VAL A 137 2.38 -5.60 14.36
N GLN A 138 3.61 -5.67 14.87
CA GLN A 138 4.38 -6.90 14.95
C GLN A 138 4.30 -7.52 16.35
N THR A 139 4.04 -8.82 16.39
CA THR A 139 4.13 -9.64 17.60
C THR A 139 5.05 -10.83 17.32
N PRO A 140 5.50 -11.58 18.34
CA PRO A 140 6.31 -12.78 18.11
C PRO A 140 5.63 -13.87 17.26
N ARG A 141 4.29 -13.88 17.18
CA ARG A 141 3.53 -14.95 16.50
C ARG A 141 2.82 -14.51 15.22
N GLN A 142 2.67 -13.21 15.00
CA GLN A 142 1.97 -12.68 13.82
C GLN A 142 2.30 -11.21 13.58
N ILE A 143 2.13 -10.79 12.34
CA ILE A 143 2.05 -9.39 11.93
C ILE A 143 0.63 -9.07 11.51
N LEU A 144 0.11 -7.94 11.99
CA LEU A 144 -1.12 -7.35 11.51
C LEU A 144 -0.77 -6.12 10.67
N ILE A 145 -1.30 -6.07 9.46
CA ILE A 145 -1.28 -4.87 8.62
C ILE A 145 -2.70 -4.32 8.60
N ILE A 146 -2.88 -3.11 9.10
CA ILE A 146 -4.15 -2.40 9.15
C ILE A 146 -4.09 -1.32 8.06
N TYR A 147 -5.01 -1.35 7.12
CA TYR A 147 -5.05 -0.40 6.02
C TYR A 147 -6.00 0.74 6.37
N GLU A 148 -5.59 1.98 6.10
CA GLU A 148 -6.50 3.11 6.18
C GLU A 148 -7.51 3.03 5.03
N SER A 149 -7.08 2.87 3.77
CA SER A 149 -8.01 2.73 2.63
C SER A 149 -8.90 1.49 2.75
N ASN A 150 -10.18 1.64 2.38
CA ASN A 150 -11.21 0.59 2.32
C ASN A 150 -11.17 -0.41 3.48
N TYR A 151 -11.10 0.16 4.69
CA TYR A 151 -11.01 -0.47 6.01
C TYR A 151 -10.89 -2.00 6.01
N GLY A 152 -9.67 -2.48 6.25
CA GLY A 152 -9.37 -3.90 6.31
C GLY A 152 -8.09 -4.18 7.08
N PHE A 153 -7.91 -5.43 7.48
CA PHE A 153 -6.64 -5.89 8.01
C PHE A 153 -6.21 -7.21 7.37
N ARG A 154 -4.91 -7.40 7.29
CA ARG A 154 -4.27 -8.65 6.86
C ARG A 154 -3.45 -9.19 8.00
N THR A 155 -3.59 -10.50 8.24
CA THR A 155 -2.79 -11.23 9.22
C THR A 155 -1.73 -12.04 8.49
N ILE A 156 -0.47 -11.93 8.92
CA ILE A 156 0.64 -12.77 8.48
C ILE A 156 1.07 -13.62 9.67
N TYR A 157 0.90 -14.94 9.57
CA TYR A 157 1.25 -15.86 10.65
C TYR A 157 2.75 -16.15 10.68
N LEU A 158 3.37 -16.04 11.85
CA LEU A 158 4.82 -16.27 12.06
C LEU A 158 5.10 -17.50 12.93
N ASP A 159 4.09 -18.30 13.24
CA ASP A 159 4.20 -19.45 14.16
C ASP A 159 4.67 -20.75 13.49
N GLY A 160 5.24 -20.66 12.29
CA GLY A 160 5.85 -21.79 11.58
C GLY A 160 4.85 -22.72 10.90
N ARG A 161 3.56 -22.39 10.87
CA ARG A 161 2.56 -23.17 10.13
C ARG A 161 2.87 -23.16 8.61
N PRO A 162 2.56 -24.24 7.88
CA PRO A 162 2.68 -24.24 6.43
C PRO A 162 1.62 -23.35 5.79
N LEU A 163 1.91 -22.85 4.59
CA LEU A 163 0.88 -22.27 3.72
C LEU A 163 -0.10 -23.37 3.32
N PRO A 164 -1.43 -23.16 3.41
CA PRO A 164 -2.39 -24.19 3.05
C PRO A 164 -2.39 -24.42 1.52
N PRO A 165 -2.88 -25.59 1.05
CA PRO A 165 -2.97 -25.87 -0.38
C PRO A 165 -3.77 -24.81 -1.15
N GLN A 166 -3.51 -24.66 -2.45
CA GLN A 166 -4.31 -23.77 -3.30
C GLN A 166 -5.76 -24.31 -3.38
N GLY A 167 -6.75 -23.44 -3.21
CA GLY A 167 -8.17 -23.78 -3.16
C GLY A 167 -8.70 -24.13 -1.76
N GLU A 168 -7.83 -24.17 -0.74
CA GLU A 168 -8.19 -24.47 0.65
C GLU A 168 -7.51 -23.45 1.58
N PRO A 169 -8.23 -22.66 2.41
CA PRO A 169 -9.68 -22.52 2.55
C PRO A 169 -10.32 -21.74 1.38
N GLN A 170 -11.60 -21.42 1.50
CA GLN A 170 -12.31 -20.51 0.59
C GLN A 170 -11.48 -19.23 0.26
N PRO A 171 -11.60 -18.65 -0.94
CA PRO A 171 -10.80 -17.48 -1.33
C PRO A 171 -10.99 -16.25 -0.43
N TYR A 172 -9.90 -15.53 -0.18
CA TYR A 172 -9.85 -14.30 0.62
C TYR A 172 -9.42 -13.12 -0.25
N TRP A 173 -9.90 -11.91 0.04
CA TRP A 173 -9.41 -10.69 -0.63
C TRP A 173 -7.92 -10.43 -0.39
N HIS A 174 -7.44 -10.66 0.83
CA HIS A 174 -6.04 -10.46 1.22
C HIS A 174 -5.18 -11.73 1.12
N GLY A 175 -5.77 -12.85 0.66
CA GLY A 175 -5.15 -14.18 0.70
C GLY A 175 -4.93 -14.72 2.11
N TYR A 176 -4.37 -15.92 2.19
CA TYR A 176 -3.83 -16.51 3.42
C TYR A 176 -2.32 -16.32 3.44
N SER A 177 -1.75 -15.80 4.53
CA SER A 177 -0.34 -15.39 4.58
C SER A 177 0.44 -16.05 5.70
N VAL A 178 1.59 -16.64 5.37
CA VAL A 178 2.58 -17.15 6.33
C VAL A 178 3.92 -16.47 6.11
N GLY A 179 4.63 -16.17 7.20
CA GLY A 179 5.89 -15.45 7.17
C GLY A 179 7.01 -16.19 7.87
N ARG A 180 8.23 -16.00 7.38
CA ARG A 180 9.47 -16.49 7.99
C ARG A 180 10.56 -15.43 7.87
N TRP A 181 11.52 -15.44 8.79
CA TRP A 181 12.69 -14.57 8.73
C TRP A 181 13.85 -15.23 8.00
N GLU A 182 14.36 -14.59 6.95
CA GLU A 182 15.63 -14.90 6.30
C GLU A 182 16.64 -13.79 6.64
N GLY A 183 17.43 -14.02 7.69
CA GLY A 183 18.25 -12.96 8.29
C GLY A 183 17.37 -11.81 8.79
N ASP A 184 17.58 -10.63 8.20
CA ASP A 184 16.84 -9.38 8.47
C ASP A 184 15.69 -9.11 7.49
N THR A 185 15.34 -10.09 6.64
CA THR A 185 14.23 -9.97 5.70
C THR A 185 13.08 -10.85 6.14
N LEU A 186 11.89 -10.29 6.30
CA LEU A 186 10.68 -11.08 6.45
C LEU A 186 10.20 -11.50 5.06
N VAL A 187 10.17 -12.81 4.83
CA VAL A 187 9.63 -13.41 3.61
C VAL A 187 8.23 -13.91 3.91
N VAL A 188 7.26 -13.42 3.16
CA VAL A 188 5.85 -13.76 3.29
C VAL A 188 5.40 -14.46 2.02
N GLU A 189 4.80 -15.64 2.19
CA GLU A 189 4.16 -16.37 1.10
C GLU A 189 2.66 -16.31 1.30
N SER A 190 1.93 -16.09 0.21
CA SER A 190 0.48 -15.98 0.24
C SER A 190 -0.17 -16.60 -0.97
N ASN A 191 -1.36 -17.15 -0.75
CA ASN A 191 -2.21 -17.74 -1.77
C ASN A 191 -3.69 -17.59 -1.43
N ASN A 192 -4.56 -18.34 -2.13
CA ASN A 192 -6.01 -18.37 -1.90
C ASN A 192 -6.66 -16.99 -2.02
N PHE A 193 -6.22 -16.23 -3.03
CA PHE A 193 -6.78 -14.91 -3.33
C PHE A 193 -8.11 -15.02 -4.06
N HIS A 194 -9.01 -14.08 -3.80
CA HIS A 194 -10.21 -13.88 -4.61
C HIS A 194 -9.82 -13.23 -5.94
N GLY A 195 -9.46 -14.06 -6.92
CA GLY A 195 -9.03 -13.62 -8.26
C GLY A 195 -10.09 -13.78 -9.35
N VAL A 196 -9.76 -13.30 -10.54
CA VAL A 196 -10.56 -13.46 -11.76
C VAL A 196 -10.53 -14.91 -12.22
N ASP A 197 -11.70 -15.48 -12.49
CA ASP A 197 -11.82 -16.74 -13.23
C ASP A 197 -11.84 -16.44 -14.74
N PRO A 198 -10.78 -16.79 -15.49
CA PRO A 198 -10.70 -16.51 -16.93
C PRO A 198 -11.69 -17.35 -17.76
N ASN A 199 -12.25 -18.43 -17.20
CA ASN A 199 -13.21 -19.31 -17.90
C ASN A 199 -14.67 -18.94 -17.61
N ASN A 200 -14.90 -18.09 -16.61
CA ASN A 200 -16.24 -17.67 -16.18
C ASN A 200 -16.38 -16.14 -16.18
N SER A 201 -15.87 -15.50 -17.22
CA SER A 201 -15.99 -14.05 -17.43
C SER A 201 -17.35 -13.62 -18.00
N GLY A 202 -18.31 -14.54 -18.15
CA GLY A 202 -19.63 -14.30 -18.77
C GLY A 202 -20.81 -15.10 -18.20
N GLY A 203 -20.70 -15.74 -17.04
CA GLY A 203 -21.79 -16.50 -16.44
C GLY A 203 -22.68 -15.65 -15.51
N VAL A 204 -23.98 -15.55 -15.82
CA VAL A 204 -25.24 -15.19 -15.09
C VAL A 204 -25.24 -14.09 -14.00
N LEU A 205 -24.10 -13.69 -13.46
CA LEU A 205 -23.91 -12.62 -12.49
C LEU A 205 -22.68 -11.80 -12.88
N GLU A 206 -22.74 -11.18 -14.07
CA GLU A 206 -21.80 -10.14 -14.50
C GLU A 206 -21.74 -8.98 -13.46
N THR A 207 -22.75 -8.87 -12.60
CA THR A 207 -22.91 -7.95 -11.47
C THR A 207 -22.28 -8.41 -10.14
N VAL A 208 -21.74 -9.64 -10.00
CA VAL A 208 -21.27 -10.19 -8.69
C VAL A 208 -19.76 -10.33 -8.55
N ARG A 209 -18.96 -9.86 -9.53
CA ARG A 209 -17.49 -9.82 -9.41
C ARG A 209 -16.90 -8.42 -9.60
N LEU A 210 -17.61 -7.41 -9.11
CA LEU A 210 -17.09 -6.05 -8.97
C LEU A 210 -15.81 -6.06 -8.10
N GLY A 211 -14.75 -5.37 -8.51
CA GLY A 211 -13.52 -5.22 -7.71
C GLY A 211 -12.55 -6.41 -7.68
N VAL A 212 -12.88 -7.55 -8.29
CA VAL A 212 -12.10 -8.80 -8.10
C VAL A 212 -10.81 -8.82 -8.93
N GLY A 213 -9.71 -9.31 -8.34
CA GLY A 213 -8.49 -9.61 -9.07
C GLY A 213 -7.78 -8.40 -9.67
N TRP A 214 -7.56 -7.35 -8.89
CA TRP A 214 -6.77 -6.16 -9.29
C TRP A 214 -5.43 -6.16 -8.56
N LEU A 215 -4.32 -6.20 -9.30
CA LEU A 215 -2.98 -6.05 -8.71
C LEU A 215 -2.61 -4.58 -8.47
N ASP A 216 -3.06 -3.68 -9.33
CA ASP A 216 -2.63 -2.29 -9.36
C ASP A 216 -3.73 -1.37 -9.92
N HIS A 217 -3.52 -0.04 -9.84
CA HIS A 217 -4.46 0.98 -10.33
C HIS A 217 -4.59 1.01 -11.87
N ARG A 218 -3.84 0.16 -12.59
CA ARG A 218 -3.96 -0.01 -14.05
C ARG A 218 -4.82 -1.21 -14.42
N GLY A 219 -5.40 -1.90 -13.44
CA GLY A 219 -6.28 -3.02 -13.68
C GLY A 219 -5.59 -4.29 -14.14
N SER A 220 -4.28 -4.40 -13.89
CA SER A 220 -3.53 -5.64 -14.12
C SER A 220 -4.20 -6.79 -13.35
N PRO A 221 -4.70 -7.84 -14.03
CA PRO A 221 -5.50 -8.86 -13.34
C PRO A 221 -4.66 -9.94 -12.68
N TYR A 222 -5.18 -10.50 -11.59
CA TYR A 222 -4.75 -11.79 -11.04
C TYR A 222 -5.92 -12.77 -10.93
N THR A 223 -5.61 -14.07 -10.94
CA THR A 223 -6.56 -15.18 -10.83
C THR A 223 -6.46 -15.88 -9.48
N GLU A 224 -7.38 -16.81 -9.22
CA GLU A 224 -7.30 -17.68 -8.05
C GLU A 224 -6.06 -18.61 -8.04
N ALA A 225 -5.30 -18.69 -9.14
CA ALA A 225 -4.05 -19.44 -9.20
C ALA A 225 -2.84 -18.64 -8.67
N MET A 226 -3.02 -17.35 -8.33
CA MET A 226 -1.93 -16.51 -7.87
C MET A 226 -1.29 -17.03 -6.58
N LYS A 227 0.04 -17.05 -6.60
CA LYS A 227 0.91 -17.08 -5.43
C LYS A 227 1.70 -15.79 -5.37
N LEU A 228 1.71 -15.18 -4.19
CA LEU A 228 2.43 -13.94 -3.92
C LEU A 228 3.56 -14.23 -2.95
N THR A 229 4.78 -13.81 -3.30
CA THR A 229 5.91 -13.78 -2.36
C THR A 229 6.32 -12.35 -2.12
N GLU A 230 6.29 -11.92 -0.86
CA GLU A 230 6.74 -10.60 -0.44
C GLU A 230 8.02 -10.69 0.38
N ARG A 231 8.94 -9.75 0.17
CA ARG A 231 10.16 -9.63 0.96
C ARG A 231 10.21 -8.25 1.59
N PHE A 232 9.92 -8.16 2.88
CA PHE A 232 9.94 -6.92 3.65
C PHE A 232 11.33 -6.75 4.28
N ARG A 233 11.96 -5.61 4.00
CA ARG A 233 13.26 -5.22 4.56
C ARG A 233 13.21 -3.80 5.09
N ARG A 234 13.25 -3.66 6.42
CA ARG A 234 13.42 -2.34 7.07
C ARG A 234 14.88 -1.92 6.96
N VAL A 235 15.17 -0.99 6.06
CA VAL A 235 16.53 -0.57 5.71
C VAL A 235 17.16 0.25 6.84
N ASN A 236 16.37 1.13 7.43
CA ASN A 236 16.73 2.00 8.56
C ASN A 236 15.44 2.33 9.33
N TYR A 237 15.49 3.25 10.29
CA TYR A 237 14.31 3.65 11.05
C TYR A 237 13.18 4.15 10.13
N GLY A 238 13.52 4.93 9.11
CA GLY A 238 12.59 5.65 8.25
C GLY A 238 12.10 4.91 7.01
N GLN A 239 12.75 3.84 6.58
CA GLN A 239 12.54 3.24 5.26
C GLN A 239 12.26 1.74 5.31
N LEU A 240 11.18 1.34 4.64
CA LEU A 240 10.79 -0.04 4.41
C LEU A 240 10.81 -0.31 2.90
N ASP A 241 11.64 -1.27 2.48
CA ASP A 241 11.66 -1.79 1.12
C ASP A 241 10.84 -3.07 1.08
N ILE A 242 9.97 -3.20 0.09
CA ILE A 242 9.12 -4.38 -0.10
C ILE A 242 9.22 -4.84 -1.55
N GLU A 243 9.67 -6.07 -1.77
CA GLU A 243 9.65 -6.70 -3.09
C GLU A 243 8.46 -7.64 -3.18
N PHE A 244 7.67 -7.52 -4.24
CA PHE A 244 6.52 -8.36 -4.54
C PHE A 244 6.84 -9.21 -5.77
N THR A 245 6.89 -10.52 -5.60
CA THR A 245 6.96 -11.48 -6.70
C THR A 245 5.60 -12.10 -6.92
N VAL A 246 5.05 -11.87 -8.10
CA VAL A 246 3.75 -12.40 -8.53
C VAL A 246 3.99 -13.61 -9.42
N ASP A 247 3.49 -14.76 -8.99
CA ASP A 247 3.45 -16.00 -9.76
C ASP A 247 2.00 -16.40 -9.99
N ASP A 248 1.50 -16.12 -11.19
CA ASP A 248 0.17 -16.52 -11.63
C ASP A 248 0.26 -16.97 -13.10
N PRO A 249 0.41 -18.28 -13.35
CA PRO A 249 0.58 -18.80 -14.70
C PRO A 249 -0.66 -18.65 -15.59
N LYS A 250 -1.84 -18.38 -14.99
CA LYS A 250 -3.07 -18.16 -15.76
C LYS A 250 -3.15 -16.73 -16.28
N ALA A 251 -2.67 -15.73 -15.53
CA ALA A 251 -2.67 -14.33 -15.97
C ALA A 251 -1.37 -13.88 -16.64
N TYR A 252 -0.24 -14.53 -16.35
CA TYR A 252 1.09 -14.12 -16.81
C TYR A 252 1.85 -15.29 -17.47
N THR A 253 2.70 -14.97 -18.45
CA THR A 253 3.55 -15.92 -19.17
C THR A 253 4.77 -16.37 -18.36
N ARG A 254 5.12 -15.61 -17.31
CA ARG A 254 6.18 -15.92 -16.34
C ARG A 254 6.00 -15.09 -15.07
N PRO A 255 6.55 -15.52 -13.93
CA PRO A 255 6.63 -14.66 -12.76
C PRO A 255 7.36 -13.35 -13.03
N PHE A 256 6.99 -12.32 -12.28
CA PHE A 256 7.67 -11.03 -12.28
C PHE A 256 7.78 -10.48 -10.87
N THR A 257 8.78 -9.63 -10.65
CA THR A 257 9.01 -8.98 -9.36
C THR A 257 8.99 -7.47 -9.54
N VAL A 258 8.30 -6.78 -8.64
CA VAL A 258 8.29 -5.31 -8.51
C VAL A 258 8.70 -4.92 -7.10
N ARG A 259 9.04 -3.66 -6.92
CA ARG A 259 9.42 -3.11 -5.62
C ARG A 259 8.60 -1.88 -5.26
N ILE A 260 8.30 -1.78 -3.97
CA ILE A 260 7.68 -0.62 -3.33
C ILE A 260 8.62 -0.16 -2.22
N GLN A 261 8.72 1.15 -2.05
CA GLN A 261 9.40 1.74 -0.90
C GLN A 261 8.40 2.58 -0.13
N GLN A 262 8.41 2.38 1.18
CA GLN A 262 7.57 3.11 2.11
C GLN A 262 8.45 3.88 3.09
N ARG A 263 7.93 5.03 3.52
CA ARG A 263 8.48 5.86 4.58
C ARG A 263 7.65 5.72 5.84
N VAL A 264 8.30 5.74 7.00
CA VAL A 264 7.59 5.77 8.28
C VAL A 264 6.95 7.14 8.50
N VAL A 265 5.77 7.15 9.11
CA VAL A 265 5.14 8.35 9.66
C VAL A 265 5.51 8.41 11.15
N ALA A 266 6.39 9.34 11.50
CA ALA A 266 6.98 9.46 12.84
C ALA A 266 6.78 10.85 13.47
N ASP A 267 5.81 11.62 12.97
CA ASP A 267 5.48 12.97 13.44
C ASP A 267 4.43 12.99 14.57
N GLY A 268 3.98 11.83 15.03
CA GLY A 268 2.93 11.69 16.05
C GLY A 268 1.52 11.55 15.48
N SER A 269 1.37 11.46 14.15
CA SER A 269 0.10 11.12 13.52
C SER A 269 -0.30 9.67 13.84
N GLU A 270 -1.60 9.44 13.95
CA GLU A 270 -2.19 8.10 14.06
C GLU A 270 -3.04 7.80 12.82
N LEU A 271 -3.28 6.51 12.58
CA LEU A 271 -4.18 6.05 11.52
C LEU A 271 -5.61 6.54 11.83
N ILE A 272 -6.30 7.08 10.83
CA ILE A 272 -7.67 7.56 11.00
C ILE A 272 -8.69 6.57 10.44
N GLU A 273 -9.95 6.73 10.83
CA GLU A 273 -11.02 6.07 10.10
C GLU A 273 -11.13 6.65 8.69
N PHE A 274 -11.23 5.75 7.72
CA PHE A 274 -11.48 6.10 6.32
C PHE A 274 -12.80 5.46 5.92
N ILE A 275 -13.78 6.30 5.65
CA ILE A 275 -15.07 5.87 5.13
C ILE A 275 -15.10 6.28 3.66
N CYS A 276 -14.93 5.31 2.77
CA CYS A 276 -14.82 5.53 1.32
C CYS A 276 -15.95 6.40 0.76
N HIS A 277 -17.19 6.22 1.23
CA HIS A 277 -18.35 7.04 0.85
C HIS A 277 -18.47 8.40 1.56
N GLU A 278 -17.59 8.75 2.49
CA GLU A 278 -17.58 10.06 3.17
C GLU A 278 -16.28 10.83 2.90
N ASN A 279 -15.22 10.17 2.44
CA ASN A 279 -13.92 10.80 2.27
C ASN A 279 -13.94 11.93 1.22
N GLN A 280 -14.79 11.82 0.19
CA GLN A 280 -15.04 12.91 -0.77
C GLN A 280 -15.81 14.10 -0.17
N MET A 281 -16.44 13.93 1.00
CA MET A 281 -17.18 14.96 1.72
C MET A 281 -16.35 15.62 2.82
N PHE A 282 -15.22 15.04 3.24
CA PHE A 282 -14.42 15.56 4.34
C PHE A 282 -13.93 17.00 4.10
N LEU A 283 -13.54 17.34 2.86
CA LEU A 283 -13.16 18.71 2.50
C LEU A 283 -14.35 19.69 2.62
N LYS A 284 -15.58 19.24 2.32
CA LYS A 284 -16.81 20.04 2.52
C LYS A 284 -17.06 20.28 4.00
N LEU A 285 -17.01 19.22 4.80
CA LEU A 285 -17.30 19.25 6.23
C LEU A 285 -16.28 20.09 7.01
N THR A 286 -15.04 20.15 6.54
CA THR A 286 -13.98 20.95 7.15
C THR A 286 -13.85 22.36 6.58
N GLY A 287 -14.70 22.76 5.62
CA GLY A 287 -14.61 24.06 4.95
C GLY A 287 -13.32 24.25 4.15
N ARG A 288 -12.73 23.15 3.69
CA ARG A 288 -11.46 23.09 2.94
C ARG A 288 -11.66 22.85 1.44
N GLU A 289 -12.90 22.87 0.95
CA GLU A 289 -13.14 23.02 -0.48
C GLU A 289 -12.61 24.37 -0.95
N LYS A 290 -11.74 24.36 -1.94
CA LYS A 290 -11.29 25.55 -2.65
C LYS A 290 -12.25 25.89 -3.78
#